data_AF-A0A9E2VK38-F1
#
_entry.id   AF-A0A9E2VK38-F1
#
_cell.length_a   1.000
_cell.length_b   1.000
_cell.length_c   1.000
_cell.angle_alpha   90.00
_cell.angle_beta   90.00
_cell.angle_gamma   90.00
#
_symmetry.space_group_name_H-M   'P 1'
#
loop_
_entity.id
_entity.type
_entity.pdbx_description
1 polymer ?
#
loop_
_entity_poly.entity_id
_entity_poly.type
_entity_poly.pdbx_seq_one_letter_code
_entity_poly.pdbx_strand_id
1 'polypeptide(L)'
;KLTVTDDKARQGQFAAHLFKLGQEQFLDLIPGDCQYATNQADLVGAAMFPGHLLFRVAGLGPELQLAACDFDWLHKYLEAHPDALAHRQEQDATLLTASTEDLQRFVRQHSGPGELFKPPIPLLRQTNNLPPTDRTPAP
;
A
#
# COMPACT_ATOMS: atom_id res chain seq x y z
N LYS A 1 13.50 1.88 1.12
CA LYS A 1 12.80 2.84 2.01
C LYS A 1 12.07 3.84 1.14
N LEU A 2 10.75 3.97 1.30
CA LEU A 2 9.87 4.87 0.54
C LEU A 2 9.34 5.95 1.49
N THR A 3 9.41 7.21 1.09
CA THR A 3 8.76 8.33 1.80
C THR A 3 7.55 8.76 0.98
N VAL A 4 6.38 8.77 1.61
CA VAL A 4 5.13 9.25 1.02
C VAL A 4 4.77 10.56 1.68
N THR A 5 4.38 11.55 0.87
CA THR A 5 3.86 12.83 1.34
C THR A 5 2.42 12.96 0.88
N ASP A 6 1.50 13.27 1.78
CA ASP A 6 0.10 13.51 1.41
C ASP A 6 -0.17 14.98 1.06
N ASP A 7 -1.42 15.28 0.72
CA ASP A 7 -1.91 16.61 0.36
C ASP A 7 -1.77 17.65 1.49
N LYS A 8 -1.72 17.20 2.75
CA LYS A 8 -1.50 18.03 3.95
C LYS A 8 -0.02 18.14 4.30
N ALA A 9 0.88 17.75 3.39
CA ALA A 9 2.33 17.73 3.58
C ALA A 9 2.81 16.87 4.76
N ARG A 10 2.00 15.90 5.20
CA ARG A 10 2.38 14.92 6.22
C ARG A 10 3.19 13.83 5.55
N GLN A 11 4.21 13.33 6.25
CA GLN A 11 5.11 12.30 5.72
C GLN A 11 4.91 10.97 6.43
N GLY A 12 5.03 9.89 5.67
CA GLY A 12 5.11 8.51 6.17
C GLY A 12 6.31 7.79 5.55
N GLN A 13 6.97 6.95 6.33
CA GLN A 13 8.13 6.15 5.88
C GLN A 13 7.77 4.66 5.88
N PHE A 14 8.10 3.98 4.78
CA PHE A 14 7.80 2.57 4.59
C PHE A 14 9.06 1.80 4.18
N ALA A 15 9.23 0.60 4.74
CA ALA A 15 9.98 -0.45 4.07
C ALA A 15 9.13 -0.94 2.90
N ALA A 16 9.73 -1.00 1.72
CA ALA A 16 9.02 -1.28 0.48
C ALA A 16 9.69 -2.44 -0.24
N HIS A 17 8.92 -3.45 -0.60
CA HIS A 17 9.37 -4.63 -1.34
C HIS A 17 8.57 -4.76 -2.63
N LEU A 18 9.26 -4.62 -3.76
CA LEU A 18 8.68 -4.78 -5.09
C LEU A 18 8.96 -6.21 -5.57
N PHE A 19 7.90 -6.94 -5.91
CA PHE A 19 8.01 -8.34 -6.33
C PHE A 19 7.00 -8.68 -7.42
N LYS A 20 7.10 -9.89 -7.97
CA LYS A 20 6.19 -10.39 -9.02
C LYS A 20 5.47 -11.63 -8.54
N LEU A 21 4.19 -11.76 -8.91
CA LEU A 21 3.42 -13.00 -8.80
C LEU A 21 2.87 -13.33 -10.18
N GLY A 22 3.38 -14.38 -10.81
CA GLY A 22 3.08 -14.65 -12.22
C GLY A 22 3.59 -13.51 -13.11
N GLN A 23 2.70 -12.93 -13.91
CA GLN A 23 3.02 -11.80 -14.80
C GLN A 23 2.73 -10.43 -14.16
N GLU A 24 2.09 -10.40 -13.00
CA GLU A 24 1.73 -9.16 -12.31
C GLU A 24 2.81 -8.72 -11.31
N GLN A 25 2.87 -7.42 -11.07
CA GLN A 25 3.83 -6.78 -10.18
C GLN A 25 3.13 -6.19 -8.96
N PHE A 26 3.74 -6.35 -7.80
CA PHE A 26 3.18 -5.96 -6.51
C PHE A 26 4.19 -5.20 -5.68
N LEU A 27 3.69 -4.26 -4.89
CA LEU A 27 4.47 -3.48 -3.94
C LEU A 27 3.90 -3.75 -2.55
N ASP A 28 4.70 -4.39 -1.71
CA ASP A 28 4.42 -4.56 -0.29
C ASP A 28 5.03 -3.40 0.49
N LEU A 29 4.20 -2.68 1.25
CA LEU A 29 4.60 -1.59 2.11
C LEU A 29 4.39 -2.00 3.56
N ILE A 30 5.48 -1.97 4.31
CA ILE A 30 5.48 -2.17 5.76
C ILE A 30 5.83 -0.82 6.36
N PRO A 31 4.98 -0.22 7.21
CA PRO A 31 5.35 1.03 7.87
C PRO A 31 6.66 0.84 8.63
N GLY A 32 7.58 1.80 8.51
CA GLY A 32 8.77 1.84 9.37
C GLY A 32 8.38 2.11 10.82
N ASP A 33 9.35 2.41 11.70
CA ASP A 33 9.07 2.77 13.09
C ASP A 33 7.93 3.81 13.16
N CYS A 34 6.72 3.33 13.49
CA CYS A 34 5.56 4.16 13.71
C CYS A 34 5.80 4.93 15.00
N GLN A 35 6.55 6.04 14.90
CA GLN A 35 6.46 7.06 15.92
C GLN A 35 5.03 7.58 15.82
N TYR A 36 4.18 7.18 16.77
CA TYR A 36 2.78 7.61 16.91
C TYR A 36 2.71 9.13 17.12
N ALA A 37 3.06 9.88 16.08
CA ALA A 37 2.97 11.31 16.02
C ALA A 37 1.57 11.64 15.51
N THR A 38 0.94 12.64 16.11
CA THR A 38 -0.39 13.15 15.76
C THR A 38 -0.50 13.74 14.36
N ASN A 39 0.59 13.72 13.56
CA ASN A 39 0.68 14.33 12.23
C ASN A 39 1.30 13.38 11.18
N GLN A 40 0.82 12.14 11.10
CA GLN A 40 1.22 11.13 10.11
C GLN A 40 0.33 11.17 8.86
N ALA A 41 0.86 10.78 7.70
CA ALA A 41 0.09 10.67 6.45
C ALA A 41 -1.03 9.61 6.58
N ASP A 42 -2.16 9.78 5.88
CA ASP A 42 -3.32 8.88 6.02
C ASP A 42 -3.01 7.42 5.67
N LEU A 43 -2.05 7.18 4.76
CA LEU A 43 -1.57 5.84 4.43
C LEU A 43 -0.91 5.13 5.63
N VAL A 44 -0.30 5.88 6.55
CA VAL A 44 0.22 5.32 7.82
C VAL A 44 -0.94 4.96 8.74
N GLY A 45 -2.02 5.75 8.73
CA GLY A 45 -3.27 5.43 9.42
C GLY A 45 -3.88 4.10 8.95
N ALA A 46 -3.83 3.82 7.64
CA ALA A 46 -4.28 2.55 7.08
C ALA A 46 -3.41 1.34 7.51
N ALA A 47 -2.21 1.58 8.03
CA ALA A 47 -1.30 0.56 8.56
C ALA A 47 -1.31 0.49 10.11
N MET A 48 -2.32 1.06 10.79
CA MET A 48 -2.41 1.04 12.26
C MET A 48 -2.60 -0.36 12.87
N PHE A 49 -2.99 -1.34 12.07
CA PHE A 49 -2.82 -2.75 12.41
C PHE A 49 -1.46 -3.21 11.86
N PRO A 50 -0.54 -3.75 12.68
CA PRO A 50 0.75 -4.25 12.21
C PRO A 50 0.53 -5.27 11.08
N GLY A 51 0.74 -4.83 9.86
CA GLY A 51 0.29 -5.57 8.68
C GLY A 51 0.95 -5.05 7.41
N HIS A 52 1.04 -5.96 6.45
CA HIS A 52 1.53 -5.66 5.11
C HIS A 52 0.46 -4.91 4.33
N LEU A 53 0.80 -3.75 3.78
CA LEU A 53 -0.04 -3.07 2.80
C LEU A 53 0.38 -3.50 1.40
N LEU A 54 -0.41 -4.41 0.81
CA LEU A 54 -0.16 -4.91 -0.53
C LEU A 54 -0.83 -4.02 -1.58
N PHE A 55 -0.06 -3.56 -2.57
CA PHE A 55 -0.55 -2.83 -3.73
C PHE A 55 -0.24 -3.61 -5.00
N ARG A 56 -1.18 -3.63 -5.94
CA ARG A 56 -0.87 -4.00 -7.32
C ARG A 56 -0.27 -2.81 -8.06
N VAL A 57 0.83 -3.05 -8.76
CA VAL A 57 1.50 -2.04 -9.58
C VAL A 57 0.93 -2.12 -11.00
N ALA A 58 0.13 -1.13 -11.37
CA ALA A 58 -0.47 -1.03 -12.71
C ALA A 58 0.48 -0.36 -13.72
N GLY A 59 1.50 0.35 -13.25
CA GLY A 59 2.47 1.04 -14.11
C GLY A 59 3.61 1.70 -13.32
N LEU A 60 4.81 1.67 -13.91
CA LEU A 60 6.04 2.30 -13.40
C LEU A 60 6.55 3.42 -14.31
N GLY A 61 5.68 4.01 -15.13
CA GLY A 61 6.02 5.05 -16.11
C GLY A 61 6.42 6.39 -15.46
N PRO A 62 6.15 7.55 -16.09
CA PRO A 62 6.47 8.84 -15.47
C PRO A 62 5.80 9.02 -14.09
N GLU A 63 4.68 8.31 -13.88
CA GLU A 63 3.96 8.21 -12.63
C GLU A 63 3.90 6.75 -12.18
N LEU A 64 3.98 6.54 -10.86
CA LEU A 64 3.75 5.25 -10.25
C LEU A 64 2.23 5.04 -10.13
N GLN A 65 1.68 4.01 -10.77
CA GLN A 65 0.26 3.70 -10.71
C GLN A 65 0.03 2.54 -9.75
N LEU A 66 -0.58 2.81 -8.59
CA LEU A 66 -0.85 1.80 -7.57
C LEU A 66 -2.35 1.56 -7.43
N ALA A 67 -2.74 0.29 -7.42
CA ALA A 67 -4.08 -0.15 -7.07
C ALA A 67 -4.06 -0.73 -5.65
N ALA A 68 -4.80 -0.09 -4.75
CA ALA A 68 -4.97 -0.56 -3.37
C ALA A 68 -5.91 -1.77 -3.32
N CYS A 69 -5.74 -2.61 -2.30
CA CYS A 69 -6.73 -3.63 -1.98
C CYS A 69 -8.11 -2.99 -1.73
N ASP A 70 -9.15 -3.62 -2.27
CA ASP A 70 -10.53 -3.29 -1.96
C ASP A 70 -10.98 -4.09 -0.74
N PHE A 71 -10.83 -3.49 0.44
CA PHE A 71 -11.22 -4.14 1.70
C PHE A 71 -12.73 -4.40 1.80
N ASP A 72 -13.57 -3.57 1.17
CA ASP A 72 -15.02 -3.78 1.16
C ASP A 72 -15.39 -4.99 0.30
N TRP A 73 -14.75 -5.12 -0.86
CA TRP A 73 -14.89 -6.30 -1.71
C TRP A 73 -14.37 -7.56 -0.99
N LEU A 74 -13.18 -7.49 -0.40
CA LEU A 74 -12.55 -8.61 0.29
C LEU A 74 -13.42 -9.11 1.45
N HIS A 75 -13.96 -8.18 2.24
CA HIS A 75 -14.85 -8.50 3.35
C HIS A 75 -16.09 -9.25 2.86
N LYS A 76 -16.81 -8.68 1.88
CA LYS A 76 -18.03 -9.30 1.31
C LYS A 76 -17.74 -10.67 0.67
N TYR A 77 -16.61 -10.80 -0.02
CA TYR A 77 -16.20 -12.05 -0.64
C TYR A 77 -15.96 -13.13 0.41
N LEU A 78 -15.26 -12.80 1.50
CA LEU A 78 -14.98 -13.74 2.59
C LEU A 78 -16.22 -14.04 3.46
N GLU A 79 -17.18 -13.12 3.57
CA GLU A 79 -18.49 -13.42 4.16
C GLU A 79 -19.26 -14.46 3.34
N ALA A 80 -19.26 -14.33 2.00
CA ALA A 80 -19.93 -15.27 1.09
C ALA A 80 -19.17 -16.59 0.93
N HIS A 81 -17.84 -16.56 1.09
CA HIS A 81 -16.94 -17.69 0.88
C HIS A 81 -15.94 -17.82 2.04
N PRO A 82 -16.39 -18.23 3.24
CA PRO A 82 -15.57 -18.20 4.45
C PRO A 82 -14.32 -19.11 4.37
N ASP A 83 -14.39 -20.20 3.59
CA ASP A 83 -13.28 -21.14 3.42
C ASP A 83 -12.33 -20.76 2.27
N ALA A 84 -12.59 -19.66 1.55
CA ALA A 84 -11.76 -19.27 0.40
C ALA A 84 -10.36 -18.80 0.80
N LEU A 85 -10.22 -18.25 2.01
CA LEU A 85 -8.94 -17.81 2.55
C LEU A 85 -9.04 -17.77 4.08
N ALA A 86 -8.06 -18.34 4.78
CA ALA A 86 -8.05 -18.31 6.23
C ALA A 86 -7.95 -16.85 6.74
N HIS A 87 -8.92 -16.48 7.56
CA HIS A 87 -9.06 -15.14 8.11
C HIS A 87 -9.71 -15.19 9.50
N ARG A 88 -9.67 -14.06 10.20
CA ARG A 88 -10.40 -13.83 11.44
C ARG A 88 -11.08 -12.48 11.37
N GLN A 89 -12.32 -12.40 11.84
CA GLN A 89 -13.00 -11.13 12.08
C GLN A 89 -12.63 -10.61 13.47
N GLU A 90 -12.12 -9.39 13.54
CA GLU A 90 -11.76 -8.68 14.77
C GLU A 90 -12.50 -7.34 14.79
N GLN A 91 -13.55 -7.23 15.59
CA GLN A 91 -14.45 -6.06 15.65
C GLN A 91 -14.95 -5.63 14.25
N ASP A 92 -14.30 -4.62 13.66
CA ASP A 92 -14.66 -4.02 12.38
C ASP A 92 -13.64 -4.32 11.26
N ALA A 93 -12.69 -5.24 11.50
CA ALA A 93 -11.61 -5.55 10.58
C ALA A 93 -11.51 -7.05 10.27
N THR A 94 -11.22 -7.36 9.00
CA THR A 94 -10.86 -8.71 8.58
C THR A 94 -9.33 -8.88 8.59
N LEU A 95 -8.83 -9.71 9.50
CA LEU A 95 -7.41 -10.06 9.58
C LEU A 95 -7.14 -11.35 8.82
N LEU A 96 -6.28 -11.30 7.81
CA LEU A 96 -5.88 -12.48 7.05
C LEU A 96 -4.86 -13.30 7.85
N THR A 97 -5.10 -14.60 8.00
CA THR A 97 -4.25 -15.54 8.75
C THR A 97 -3.75 -16.70 7.87
N ALA A 98 -4.07 -16.66 6.59
CA ALA A 98 -3.63 -17.63 5.59
C ALA A 98 -2.12 -17.67 5.41
N SER A 99 -1.61 -18.81 4.95
CA SER A 99 -0.22 -18.96 4.58
C SER A 99 0.15 -18.01 3.44
N THR A 100 1.43 -17.65 3.32
CA THR A 100 1.90 -16.83 2.19
C THR A 100 1.57 -17.46 0.84
N GLU A 101 1.62 -18.79 0.74
CA GLU A 101 1.29 -19.50 -0.50
C GLU A 101 -0.19 -19.35 -0.88
N ASP A 102 -1.09 -19.52 0.10
CA ASP A 102 -2.53 -19.38 -0.12
C ASP A 102 -2.90 -17.93 -0.45
N LEU A 103 -2.29 -16.95 0.23
CA LEU A 103 -2.46 -15.53 -0.08
C LEU A 103 -2.05 -15.22 -1.51
N GLN A 104 -0.88 -15.70 -1.96
CA GLN A 104 -0.43 -15.48 -3.33
C GLN A 104 -1.36 -16.15 -4.36
N ARG A 105 -1.91 -17.33 -4.04
CA ARG A 105 -2.87 -18.01 -4.90
C ARG A 105 -4.18 -17.22 -5.02
N PHE A 106 -4.70 -16.77 -3.89
CA PHE A 106 -5.90 -15.96 -3.80
C PHE A 106 -5.76 -14.64 -4.58
N VAL A 107 -4.65 -13.92 -4.37
CA VAL A 107 -4.36 -12.68 -5.10
C VAL A 107 -4.39 -12.92 -6.61
N ARG A 108 -3.70 -13.96 -7.12
CA ARG A 108 -3.70 -14.28 -8.56
C ARG A 108 -5.08 -14.63 -9.11
N GLN A 109 -5.93 -15.26 -8.30
CA GLN A 109 -7.29 -15.64 -8.70
C GLN A 109 -8.22 -14.42 -8.78
N HIS A 110 -7.96 -13.38 -7.98
CA HIS A 110 -8.85 -12.23 -7.82
C HIS A 110 -8.23 -10.89 -8.28
N SER A 111 -7.26 -10.94 -9.18
CA SER A 111 -6.65 -9.75 -9.78
C SER A 111 -7.50 -9.12 -10.90
N GLY A 112 -8.69 -9.65 -11.21
CA GLY A 112 -9.54 -9.15 -12.27
C GLY A 112 -10.07 -7.73 -12.03
N PRO A 113 -10.50 -7.01 -13.09
CA PRO A 113 -11.22 -5.75 -12.93
C PRO A 113 -12.49 -5.93 -12.09
N GLY A 114 -12.66 -5.11 -11.05
CA GLY A 114 -13.83 -5.17 -10.16
C GLY A 114 -13.74 -6.19 -9.02
N GLU A 115 -12.57 -6.79 -8.80
CA GLU A 115 -12.32 -7.76 -7.73
C GLU A 115 -11.43 -7.16 -6.62
N LEU A 116 -10.36 -7.87 -6.21
CA LEU A 116 -9.55 -7.57 -5.02
C LEU A 116 -8.88 -6.19 -5.04
N PHE A 117 -8.70 -5.58 -6.21
CA PHE A 117 -8.00 -4.31 -6.34
C PHE A 117 -8.90 -3.21 -6.92
N LYS A 118 -8.90 -2.06 -6.24
CA LYS A 118 -9.55 -0.83 -6.73
C LYS A 118 -8.86 -0.33 -8.01
N PRO A 119 -9.51 0.57 -8.78
CA PRO A 119 -8.85 1.27 -9.88
C PRO A 119 -7.53 1.93 -9.41
N PRO A 120 -6.47 1.91 -10.24
CA PRO A 120 -5.18 2.47 -9.85
C PRO A 120 -5.27 3.99 -9.68
N ILE A 121 -4.50 4.50 -8.71
CA ILE A 121 -4.29 5.92 -8.50
C ILE A 121 -2.85 6.31 -8.88
N PRO A 122 -2.65 7.49 -9.50
CA PRO A 122 -1.33 8.01 -9.80
C PRO A 122 -0.64 8.52 -8.54
N LEU A 123 0.63 8.16 -8.37
CA LEU A 123 1.55 8.77 -7.41
C LEU A 123 2.64 9.52 -8.17
N LEU A 124 2.68 10.83 -7.92
CA LEU A 124 3.66 11.72 -8.52
C LEU A 124 5.00 11.59 -7.79
N ARG A 125 6.07 11.39 -8.55
CA ARG A 125 7.42 11.45 -8.01
C ARG A 125 7.70 12.90 -7.59
N GLN A 126 7.96 13.12 -6.29
CA GLN A 126 8.55 14.37 -5.86
C GLN A 126 10.00 14.44 -6.35
N THR A 127 10.25 15.24 -7.39
CA THR A 127 11.60 15.68 -7.74
C THR A 127 12.00 16.72 -6.70
N ASN A 128 13.05 16.48 -5.92
CA ASN A 128 13.60 17.47 -4.99
C ASN A 128 14.02 18.74 -5.75
N ASN A 129 13.12 19.70 -5.91
CA ASN A 129 13.49 21.10 -6.11
C ASN A 129 13.82 21.66 -4.72
N LEU A 130 15.01 21.33 -4.23
CA LEU A 130 15.65 22.20 -3.24
C LEU A 130 15.87 23.54 -3.96
N PRO A 131 15.35 24.68 -3.45
CA PRO A 131 15.78 25.96 -3.96
C PRO A 131 17.30 26.04 -3.85
N PRO A 132 18.03 26.62 -4.82
CA PRO A 132 19.45 26.84 -4.68
C PRO A 132 19.66 27.59 -3.37
N THR A 133 20.37 26.97 -2.43
CA THR A 133 20.82 27.66 -1.23
C THR A 133 21.68 28.79 -1.72
N ASP A 134 21.20 30.01 -1.49
CA ASP A 134 21.89 31.25 -1.79
C ASP A 134 23.27 31.20 -1.12
N ARG A 135 24.28 30.79 -1.90
CA ARG A 135 25.68 30.96 -1.53
C ARG A 135 26.00 32.41 -1.88
N THR A 136 25.55 33.33 -1.03
CA THR A 136 26.19 34.63 -0.96
C THR A 136 27.61 34.39 -0.47
N PRO A 137 28.68 34.67 -1.26
CA PRO A 137 30.02 34.66 -0.70
C PRO A 137 30.12 35.82 0.30
N ALA A 138 30.55 35.53 1.52
CA ALA A 138 30.91 36.54 2.49
C ALA A 138 32.09 37.39 1.96
N PRO A 139 32.15 38.69 2.31
CA PRO A 139 33.08 39.66 1.72
C PRO A 139 34.56 39.36 1.97
#